data_AF-A0AAW5BXL2-F1
#
_entry.id   AF-A0AAW5BXL2-F1
#
_cell.length_a   1.000
_cell.length_b   1.000
_cell.length_c   1.000
_cell.angle_alpha   90.00
_cell.angle_beta   90.00
_cell.angle_gamma   90.00
#
_symmetry.space_group_name_H-M   'P 1'
#
loop_
_entity.id
_entity.type
_entity.pdbx_description
1 polymer ?
#
loop_
_entity_poly.entity_id
_entity_poly.type
_entity_poly.pdbx_seq_one_letter_code
_entity_poly.pdbx_strand_id
1 'polypeptide(L)'
;MKIKMRKLRLSITLLGVFGIGGMYIYILKQIIRYEMNSRKKFQGLYNVLLQWLMLKYHASKMAGYFEHNGYERIAVYGMTPLADCLYEELKDTDVHIEYFIDKNFDKSGEPTRAGIDVVGIEGAIIHGNIDVIIVTVISQIDNIKKSLRHVGIEIPIIPISEVIMYYSKIHQ
;
A
#
# COMPACT_ATOMS: atom_id res chain seq x y z
N MET A 1 -48.50 27.35 35.86
CA MET A 1 -48.32 27.06 34.41
C MET A 1 -47.07 27.71 33.79
N LYS A 2 -46.84 29.03 33.95
CA LYS A 2 -45.70 29.77 33.35
C LYS A 2 -44.30 29.22 33.70
N ILE A 3 -44.08 28.74 34.94
CA ILE A 3 -42.79 28.21 35.41
C ILE A 3 -42.44 26.87 34.73
N LYS A 4 -43.44 26.00 34.53
CA LYS A 4 -43.25 24.68 33.88
C LYS A 4 -42.85 24.83 32.40
N MET A 5 -43.43 25.81 31.71
CA MET A 5 -43.07 26.11 30.31
C MET A 5 -41.67 26.74 30.15
N ARG A 6 -41.20 27.52 31.13
CA ARG A 6 -39.81 28.03 31.12
C ARG A 6 -38.78 26.92 31.29
N LYS A 7 -39.00 25.98 32.21
CA LYS A 7 -38.10 24.82 32.41
C LYS A 7 -38.03 23.93 31.18
N LEU A 8 -39.16 23.66 30.51
CA LEU A 8 -39.23 22.85 29.28
C LEU A 8 -38.46 23.49 28.11
N ARG A 9 -38.55 24.81 27.94
CA ARG A 9 -37.79 25.54 26.90
C ARG A 9 -36.29 25.48 27.13
N LEU A 10 -35.84 25.60 28.39
CA LEU A 10 -34.43 25.46 28.78
C LEU A 10 -33.89 24.05 28.49
N SER A 11 -34.69 23.00 28.74
CA SER A 11 -34.30 21.60 28.47
C SER A 11 -34.09 21.33 26.98
N ILE A 12 -34.95 21.86 26.10
CA ILE A 12 -34.85 21.68 24.64
C ILE A 12 -33.60 22.39 24.09
N THR A 13 -33.31 23.60 24.59
CA THR A 13 -32.09 24.33 24.19
C THR A 13 -30.81 23.61 24.62
N LEU A 14 -30.79 23.00 25.82
CA LEU A 14 -29.65 22.21 26.29
C LEU A 14 -29.41 20.98 25.40
N LEU A 15 -30.45 20.23 25.05
CA LEU A 15 -30.37 19.07 24.15
C LEU A 15 -29.85 19.44 22.74
N GLY A 16 -30.26 20.59 22.19
CA GLY A 16 -29.75 21.10 20.92
C GLY A 16 -28.25 21.42 20.95
N VAL A 17 -27.76 22.01 22.05
CA VAL A 17 -26.33 22.31 22.24
C VAL A 17 -25.51 21.02 22.41
N PHE A 18 -26.01 20.01 23.12
CA PHE A 18 -25.33 18.72 23.24
C PHE A 18 -25.29 17.95 21.91
N GLY A 19 -26.34 18.03 21.08
CA GLY A 19 -26.36 17.42 19.75
C GLY A 19 -25.34 18.06 18.80
N ILE A 20 -25.26 19.39 18.77
CA ILE A 20 -24.29 20.12 17.95
C ILE A 20 -22.86 19.90 18.45
N GLY A 21 -22.64 19.93 19.78
CA GLY A 21 -21.35 19.66 20.38
C GLY A 21 -20.86 18.23 20.13
N GLY A 22 -21.76 17.24 20.24
CA GLY A 22 -21.46 15.84 19.90
C GLY A 22 -21.11 15.66 18.43
N MET A 23 -21.85 16.29 17.53
CA MET A 23 -21.55 16.31 16.09
C MET A 23 -20.19 16.97 15.81
N TYR A 24 -19.89 18.10 16.46
CA TYR A 24 -18.62 18.79 16.32
C TYR A 24 -17.43 17.92 16.78
N ILE A 25 -17.55 17.27 17.95
CA ILE A 25 -16.55 16.33 18.46
C ILE A 25 -16.37 15.13 17.52
N TYR A 26 -17.46 14.61 16.95
CA TYR A 26 -17.40 13.51 15.98
C TYR A 26 -16.63 13.90 14.71
N ILE A 27 -16.91 15.07 14.15
CA ILE A 27 -16.20 15.61 12.97
C ILE A 27 -14.72 15.85 13.31
N LEU A 28 -14.40 16.44 14.46
CA LEU A 28 -13.00 16.62 14.89
C LEU A 28 -12.26 15.29 15.02
N LYS A 29 -12.89 14.26 15.60
CA LYS A 29 -12.31 12.92 15.69
C LYS A 29 -12.06 12.30 14.31
N GLN A 30 -12.96 12.50 13.34
CA GLN A 30 -12.79 12.08 11.95
C GLN A 30 -11.57 12.77 11.32
N ILE A 31 -11.46 14.10 11.45
CA ILE A 31 -10.33 14.87 10.89
C ILE A 31 -9.01 14.42 11.52
N ILE A 32 -8.95 14.29 12.85
CA ILE A 32 -7.75 13.83 13.56
C ILE A 32 -7.37 12.41 13.12
N ARG A 33 -8.33 11.48 13.01
CA ARG A 33 -8.05 10.12 12.54
C ARG A 33 -7.55 10.09 11.11
N TYR A 34 -8.10 10.92 10.23
CA TYR A 34 -7.65 11.06 8.85
C TYR A 34 -6.20 11.55 8.79
N GLU A 35 -5.89 12.65 9.48
CA GLU A 35 -4.54 13.20 9.63
C GLU A 35 -3.55 12.17 10.19
N MET A 36 -3.91 11.50 11.28
CA MET A 36 -3.06 10.47 11.90
C MET A 36 -2.78 9.30 10.94
N ASN A 37 -3.80 8.81 10.22
CA ASN A 37 -3.61 7.73 9.26
C ASN A 37 -2.75 8.17 8.08
N SER A 38 -2.94 9.38 7.56
CA SER A 38 -2.11 9.95 6.50
C SER A 38 -0.66 10.12 6.94
N ARG A 39 -0.42 10.61 8.16
CA ARG A 39 0.93 10.70 8.75
C ARG A 39 1.58 9.33 8.91
N LYS A 40 0.85 8.32 9.41
CA LYS A 40 1.37 6.95 9.52
C LYS A 40 1.75 6.36 8.16
N LYS A 41 0.91 6.56 7.14
CA LYS A 41 1.22 6.14 5.75
C LYS A 41 2.48 6.85 5.24
N PHE A 42 2.56 8.17 5.42
CA PHE A 42 3.71 8.95 4.99
C PHE A 42 5.00 8.54 5.73
N GLN A 43 4.92 8.33 7.04
CA GLN A 43 6.06 7.85 7.85
C GLN A 43 6.51 6.46 7.42
N GLY A 44 5.57 5.55 7.13
CA GLY A 44 5.88 4.23 6.57
C GLY A 44 6.60 4.35 5.22
N LEU A 45 6.08 5.15 4.29
CA LEU A 45 6.71 5.40 3.00
C LEU A 45 8.08 6.06 3.15
N TYR A 46 8.21 7.06 4.00
CA TYR A 46 9.47 7.75 4.28
C TYR A 46 10.53 6.78 4.82
N ASN A 47 10.18 5.92 5.77
CA ASN A 47 11.11 4.92 6.32
C ASN A 47 11.53 3.88 5.27
N VAL A 48 10.62 3.50 4.38
CA VAL A 48 10.91 2.59 3.26
C VAL A 48 11.86 3.26 2.27
N LEU A 49 11.61 4.51 1.89
CA LEU A 49 12.46 5.28 0.98
C LEU A 49 13.85 5.55 1.57
N LEU A 50 13.93 5.89 2.87
CA LEU A 50 15.21 6.06 3.55
C LEU A 50 16.02 4.76 3.54
N GLN A 51 15.40 3.62 3.85
CA GLN A 51 16.09 2.34 3.83
C GLN A 51 16.54 1.96 2.43
N TRP A 52 15.71 2.19 1.41
CA TRP A 52 16.11 2.03 0.01
C TRP A 52 17.36 2.86 -0.30
N LEU A 53 17.35 4.14 0.06
CA LEU A 53 18.48 5.02 -0.18
C LEU A 53 19.76 4.52 0.49
N MET A 54 19.65 3.97 1.71
CA MET A 54 20.77 3.35 2.41
C MET A 54 21.29 2.10 1.68
N LEU A 55 20.42 1.22 1.16
CA LEU A 55 20.83 0.05 0.38
C LEU A 55 21.66 0.46 -0.84
N LYS A 56 21.18 1.49 -1.56
CA LYS A 56 21.88 2.04 -2.73
C LYS A 56 23.25 2.60 -2.37
N TYR A 57 23.36 3.28 -1.23
CA TYR A 57 24.63 3.84 -0.73
C TYR A 57 25.64 2.75 -0.33
N HIS A 58 25.17 1.61 0.19
CA HIS A 58 26.01 0.51 0.63
C HIS A 58 26.37 -0.51 -0.47
N ALA A 59 26.09 -0.18 -1.74
CA ALA A 59 26.26 -1.09 -2.88
C ALA A 59 25.59 -2.47 -2.71
N SER A 60 24.64 -2.56 -1.77
CA SER A 60 23.86 -3.77 -1.53
C SER A 60 22.72 -3.79 -2.53
N LYS A 61 22.81 -4.70 -3.52
CA LYS A 61 21.81 -4.79 -4.57
C LYS A 61 20.55 -5.43 -4.03
N MET A 62 19.41 -4.80 -4.29
CA MET A 62 18.11 -5.36 -3.93
C MET A 62 17.87 -6.75 -4.56
N ALA A 63 18.50 -7.01 -5.72
CA ALA A 63 18.57 -8.30 -6.38
C ALA A 63 19.02 -9.46 -5.46
N GLY A 64 19.91 -9.23 -4.49
CA GLY A 64 20.39 -10.29 -3.63
C GLY A 64 19.31 -10.92 -2.74
N TYR A 65 18.23 -10.19 -2.40
CA TYR A 65 17.07 -10.78 -1.74
C TYR A 65 16.40 -11.82 -2.64
N PHE A 66 16.23 -11.49 -3.92
CA PHE A 66 15.57 -12.33 -4.90
C PHE A 66 16.42 -13.56 -5.22
N GLU A 67 17.72 -13.37 -5.48
CA GLU A 67 18.69 -14.43 -5.71
C GLU A 67 18.72 -15.43 -4.54
N HIS A 68 18.77 -14.93 -3.29
CA HIS A 68 18.80 -15.78 -2.09
C HIS A 68 17.56 -16.67 -1.95
N ASN A 69 16.39 -16.17 -2.39
CA ASN A 69 15.13 -16.90 -2.30
C ASN A 69 14.80 -17.69 -3.57
N GLY A 70 15.67 -17.67 -4.58
CA GLY A 70 15.42 -18.34 -5.87
C GLY A 70 14.27 -17.70 -6.65
N TYR A 71 14.10 -16.39 -6.53
CA TYR A 71 13.08 -15.63 -7.26
C TYR A 71 13.73 -14.96 -8.48
N GLU A 72 13.49 -15.49 -9.67
CA GLU A 72 14.04 -14.95 -10.92
C GLU A 72 12.96 -14.20 -11.70
N ARG A 73 11.74 -14.73 -11.75
CA ARG A 73 10.62 -14.11 -12.48
C ARG A 73 9.61 -13.58 -11.50
N ILE A 74 9.37 -12.27 -11.51
CA ILE A 74 8.48 -11.61 -10.55
C ILE A 74 7.37 -10.84 -11.25
N ALA A 75 6.23 -10.70 -10.58
CA ALA A 75 5.26 -9.67 -10.93
C ALA A 75 5.21 -8.60 -9.84
N VAL A 76 4.86 -7.39 -10.24
CA VAL A 76 4.81 -6.24 -9.34
C VAL A 76 3.39 -5.70 -9.24
N TYR A 77 2.81 -5.75 -8.04
CA TYR A 77 1.48 -5.21 -7.78
C TYR A 77 1.55 -3.73 -7.38
N GLY A 78 0.82 -2.91 -8.13
CA GLY A 78 0.64 -1.47 -7.95
C GLY A 78 1.56 -0.64 -8.84
N MET A 79 0.98 0.14 -9.75
CA MET A 79 1.69 1.14 -10.57
C MET A 79 2.02 2.37 -9.74
N THR A 80 2.94 2.21 -8.80
CA THR A 80 3.40 3.28 -7.91
C THR A 80 4.80 3.76 -8.31
N PRO A 81 5.22 4.97 -7.89
CA PRO A 81 6.61 5.40 -8.07
C PRO A 81 7.63 4.40 -7.48
N LEU A 82 7.24 3.65 -6.45
CA LEU A 82 8.08 2.62 -5.84
C LEU A 82 8.26 1.39 -6.73
N ALA A 83 7.26 1.09 -7.59
CA ALA A 83 7.38 0.08 -8.63
C ALA A 83 8.38 0.50 -9.71
N ASP A 84 8.42 1.79 -10.08
CA ASP A 84 9.41 2.32 -11.03
C ASP A 84 10.82 2.23 -10.46
N CYS A 85 10.99 2.61 -9.19
CA CYS A 85 12.28 2.46 -8.53
C CYS A 85 12.73 0.99 -8.51
N LEU A 86 11.80 0.04 -8.29
CA LEU A 86 12.12 -1.39 -8.27
C LEU A 86 12.55 -1.87 -9.65
N TYR A 87 11.83 -1.45 -10.68
CA TYR A 87 12.20 -1.73 -12.06
C TYR A 87 13.60 -1.20 -12.39
N GLU A 88 13.89 0.06 -12.08
CA GLU A 88 15.20 0.67 -12.34
C GLU A 88 16.35 -0.03 -11.57
N GLU A 89 16.05 -0.61 -10.41
CA GLU A 89 17.01 -1.36 -9.60
C GLU A 89 17.30 -2.76 -10.15
N LEU A 90 16.28 -3.41 -10.76
CA LEU A 90 16.38 -4.79 -11.23
C LEU A 90 16.67 -4.94 -12.72
N LYS A 91 16.46 -3.89 -13.54
CA LYS A 91 16.55 -3.95 -15.01
C LYS A 91 17.89 -4.47 -15.56
N ASP A 92 18.98 -4.29 -14.81
CA ASP A 92 20.34 -4.71 -15.17
C ASP A 92 20.81 -5.93 -14.36
N THR A 93 19.87 -6.74 -13.88
CA THR A 93 20.10 -7.95 -13.07
C THR A 93 19.39 -9.17 -13.68
N ASP A 94 19.65 -10.35 -13.14
CA ASP A 94 19.02 -11.61 -13.58
C ASP A 94 17.59 -11.81 -13.02
N VAL A 95 17.03 -10.78 -12.37
CA VAL A 95 15.66 -10.77 -11.84
C VAL A 95 14.76 -10.00 -12.80
N HIS A 96 13.79 -10.69 -13.38
CA HIS A 96 12.92 -10.18 -14.44
C HIS A 96 11.53 -9.85 -13.91
N ILE A 97 11.09 -8.61 -14.15
CA ILE A 97 9.69 -8.22 -13.94
C ILE A 97 8.91 -8.61 -15.20
N GLU A 98 8.13 -9.68 -15.09
CA GLU A 98 7.36 -10.22 -16.22
C GLU A 98 6.14 -9.35 -16.56
N TYR A 99 5.47 -8.84 -15.53
CA TYR A 99 4.31 -7.97 -15.69
C TYR A 99 3.99 -7.18 -14.41
N PHE A 100 3.25 -6.09 -14.59
CA PHE A 100 2.66 -5.33 -13.50
C PHE A 100 1.19 -5.71 -13.32
N ILE A 101 0.72 -5.68 -12.07
CA ILE A 101 -0.67 -5.90 -11.72
C ILE A 101 -1.21 -4.60 -11.12
N ASP A 102 -2.26 -4.01 -11.68
CA ASP A 102 -2.93 -2.84 -11.08
C ASP A 102 -4.44 -3.03 -11.01
N LYS A 103 -5.01 -2.80 -9.82
CA LYS A 103 -6.46 -2.88 -9.60
C LYS A 103 -7.26 -1.82 -10.38
N ASN A 104 -6.59 -0.76 -10.83
CA ASN A 104 -7.21 0.31 -11.61
C ASN A 104 -6.93 0.16 -13.11
N PHE A 105 -6.30 -0.93 -13.55
CA PHE A 105 -6.01 -1.19 -14.95
C PHE A 105 -7.25 -0.98 -15.84
N ASP A 106 -8.39 -1.53 -15.45
CA ASP A 106 -9.67 -1.40 -16.17
C ASP A 106 -10.18 0.05 -16.28
N LYS A 107 -9.63 0.97 -15.48
CA LYS A 107 -10.00 2.39 -15.45
C LYS A 107 -8.97 3.28 -16.14
N SER A 108 -7.68 2.98 -16.01
CA SER A 108 -6.60 3.78 -16.60
C SER A 108 -6.28 3.36 -18.03
N GLY A 109 -6.45 2.09 -18.36
CA GLY A 109 -6.29 1.56 -19.72
C GLY A 109 -4.85 1.56 -20.26
N GLU A 110 -3.85 1.92 -19.46
CA GLU A 110 -2.44 1.90 -19.85
C GLU A 110 -1.95 0.44 -19.94
N PRO A 111 -1.74 -0.11 -21.15
CA PRO A 111 -1.49 -1.53 -21.35
C PRO A 111 -0.05 -1.92 -20.96
N THR A 112 0.86 -0.95 -20.89
CA THR A 112 2.28 -1.20 -20.63
C THR A 112 2.89 -0.12 -19.72
N ARG A 113 3.97 -0.48 -19.03
CA ARG A 113 4.82 0.42 -18.25
C ARG A 113 6.27 0.03 -18.44
N ALA A 114 7.09 0.99 -18.88
CA ALA A 114 8.49 0.73 -19.28
C ALA A 114 8.64 -0.41 -20.32
N GLY A 115 7.64 -0.60 -21.19
CA GLY A 115 7.61 -1.68 -22.17
C GLY A 115 7.20 -3.05 -21.63
N ILE A 116 6.87 -3.16 -20.34
CA ILE A 116 6.36 -4.38 -19.68
C ILE A 116 4.84 -4.32 -19.59
N ASP A 117 4.17 -5.44 -19.78
CA ASP A 117 2.71 -5.54 -19.73
C ASP A 117 2.14 -5.16 -18.35
N VAL A 118 0.98 -4.51 -18.37
CA VAL A 118 0.16 -4.23 -17.19
C VAL A 118 -1.15 -4.98 -17.32
N VAL A 119 -1.57 -5.64 -16.24
CA VAL A 119 -2.82 -6.40 -16.20
C VAL A 119 -3.66 -6.02 -14.99
N GLY A 120 -4.97 -6.26 -15.10
CA GLY A 120 -5.87 -6.25 -13.95
C GLY A 120 -5.66 -7.46 -13.02
N ILE A 121 -6.34 -7.46 -11.87
CA ILE A 121 -6.24 -8.56 -10.89
C ILE A 121 -6.64 -9.90 -11.52
N GLU A 122 -7.72 -9.93 -12.29
CA GLU A 122 -8.18 -11.13 -13.00
C GLU A 122 -7.17 -11.62 -14.05
N GLY A 123 -6.47 -10.70 -14.72
CA GLY A 123 -5.43 -11.05 -15.69
C GLY A 123 -4.19 -11.67 -15.05
N ALA A 124 -3.95 -11.44 -13.76
CA ALA A 124 -2.75 -11.89 -13.08
C ALA A 124 -2.55 -13.41 -13.12
N ILE A 125 -3.63 -14.21 -13.14
CA ILE A 125 -3.52 -15.68 -13.18
C ILE A 125 -3.08 -16.20 -14.56
N ILE A 126 -3.43 -15.50 -15.64
CA ILE A 126 -3.17 -15.93 -17.02
C ILE A 126 -1.68 -15.79 -17.36
N HIS A 127 -1.01 -14.79 -16.78
CA HIS A 127 0.40 -14.50 -17.01
C HIS A 127 1.36 -15.34 -16.12
N GLY A 128 0.89 -16.47 -15.61
CA GLY A 128 1.39 -17.20 -14.43
C GLY A 128 2.73 -17.94 -14.52
N ASN A 129 3.75 -17.41 -15.19
CA ASN A 129 5.12 -17.94 -15.11
C ASN A 129 6.02 -17.09 -14.21
N ILE A 130 5.61 -16.89 -12.95
CA ILE A 130 6.32 -16.07 -11.97
C ILE A 130 6.49 -16.81 -10.64
N ASP A 131 7.58 -16.52 -9.94
CA ASP A 131 7.96 -17.15 -8.67
C ASP A 131 7.37 -16.39 -7.47
N VAL A 132 7.16 -15.07 -7.59
CA VAL A 132 6.68 -14.20 -6.51
C VAL A 132 5.97 -12.95 -7.02
N ILE A 133 4.99 -12.45 -6.25
CA ILE A 133 4.40 -11.13 -6.44
C ILE A 133 4.93 -10.16 -5.38
N ILE A 134 5.54 -9.06 -5.84
CA ILE A 134 5.99 -7.96 -4.98
C ILE A 134 4.94 -6.86 -4.94
N VAL A 135 4.44 -6.56 -3.74
CA VAL A 135 3.43 -5.51 -3.53
C VAL A 135 4.11 -4.21 -3.15
N THR A 136 3.99 -3.20 -4.01
CA THR A 136 4.59 -1.87 -3.79
C THR A 136 3.65 -0.91 -3.07
N VAL A 137 2.35 -1.24 -3.01
CA VAL A 137 1.37 -0.48 -2.24
C VAL A 137 1.54 -0.78 -0.75
N ILE A 138 2.15 0.15 -0.02
CA ILE A 138 2.46 0.00 1.41
C ILE A 138 1.19 -0.14 2.27
N SER A 139 0.07 0.47 1.85
CA SER A 139 -1.19 0.40 2.58
C SER A 139 -2.07 -0.75 2.09
N GLN A 140 -2.79 -1.40 3.01
CA GLN A 140 -3.82 -2.41 2.69
C GLN A 140 -3.27 -3.72 2.10
N ILE A 141 -2.04 -4.09 2.47
CA ILE A 141 -1.42 -5.35 2.03
C ILE A 141 -2.33 -6.57 2.24
N ASP A 142 -3.03 -6.65 3.37
CA ASP A 142 -3.93 -7.78 3.67
C ASP A 142 -5.09 -7.87 2.68
N ASN A 143 -5.66 -6.73 2.28
CA ASN A 143 -6.74 -6.70 1.30
C ASN A 143 -6.23 -7.09 -0.08
N ILE A 144 -5.04 -6.61 -0.46
CA ILE A 144 -4.39 -6.95 -1.73
C ILE A 144 -4.12 -8.46 -1.80
N LYS A 145 -3.54 -9.04 -0.73
CA LYS A 145 -3.32 -10.48 -0.61
C LYS A 145 -4.63 -11.25 -0.78
N LYS A 146 -5.70 -10.84 -0.10
CA LYS A 146 -7.02 -11.48 -0.23
C LYS A 146 -7.56 -11.43 -1.66
N SER A 147 -7.46 -10.28 -2.34
CA SER A 147 -7.92 -10.13 -3.72
C SER A 147 -7.14 -11.03 -4.69
N LEU A 148 -5.81 -11.10 -4.57
CA LEU A 148 -4.99 -11.97 -5.41
C LEU A 148 -5.26 -13.46 -5.13
N ARG A 149 -5.44 -13.83 -3.86
CA ARG A 149 -5.81 -15.20 -3.48
C ARG A 149 -7.20 -15.59 -3.98
N HIS A 150 -8.14 -14.66 -4.04
CA HIS A 150 -9.50 -14.91 -4.53
C HIS A 150 -9.54 -15.31 -6.01
N VAL A 151 -8.65 -14.74 -6.83
CA VAL A 151 -8.52 -15.08 -8.26
C VAL A 151 -7.61 -16.30 -8.51
N GLY A 152 -7.18 -17.00 -7.46
CA GLY A 152 -6.44 -18.27 -7.59
C GLY A 152 -4.92 -18.16 -7.61
N ILE A 153 -4.33 -17.01 -7.27
CA ILE A 153 -2.88 -16.90 -7.12
C ILE A 153 -2.44 -17.65 -5.86
N GLU A 154 -1.55 -18.64 -5.98
CA GLU A 154 -1.03 -19.43 -4.83
C GLU A 154 0.42 -19.10 -4.45
N ILE A 155 1.19 -18.51 -5.36
CA ILE A 155 2.60 -18.15 -5.14
C ILE A 155 2.79 -17.11 -4.01
N PRO A 156 4.01 -16.96 -3.46
CA PRO A 156 4.32 -15.95 -2.46
C PRO A 156 3.89 -14.53 -2.88
N ILE A 157 3.31 -13.79 -1.92
CA ILE A 157 2.96 -12.36 -2.07
C ILE A 157 3.67 -11.59 -0.97
N ILE A 158 4.65 -10.79 -1.35
CA ILE A 158 5.61 -10.18 -0.43
C ILE A 158 5.50 -8.65 -0.54
N PRO A 159 5.35 -7.91 0.57
CA PRO A 159 5.40 -6.46 0.52
C PRO A 159 6.85 -6.00 0.25
N ILE A 160 7.01 -4.99 -0.59
CA ILE A 160 8.33 -4.40 -0.91
C ILE A 160 9.12 -3.97 0.34
N SER A 161 8.43 -3.59 1.42
CA SER A 161 9.07 -3.25 2.69
C SER A 161 9.88 -4.40 3.27
N GLU A 162 9.45 -5.65 3.05
CA GLU A 162 10.18 -6.84 3.51
C GLU A 162 11.48 -7.03 2.73
N VAL A 163 11.44 -6.89 1.39
CA VAL A 163 12.61 -6.90 0.52
C VAL A 163 13.63 -5.86 0.97
N ILE A 164 13.18 -4.64 1.24
CA ILE A 164 14.04 -3.53 1.66
C ILE A 164 14.61 -3.75 3.07
N MET A 165 13.84 -4.33 3.98
CA MET A 165 14.27 -4.61 5.36
C MET A 165 15.19 -5.83 5.49
N TYR A 166 15.34 -6.64 4.44
CA TYR A 166 16.15 -7.87 4.47
C TYR A 166 17.56 -7.61 5.02
N TYR A 167 18.23 -6.56 4.53
CA TYR A 167 19.59 -6.23 4.97
C TYR A 167 19.67 -5.43 6.26
N SER A 168 18.57 -4.76 6.68
CA SER A 168 18.57 -3.99 7.93
C SER A 168 18.68 -4.88 9.18
N LYS A 169 18.35 -6.17 9.05
CA LYS A 169 18.46 -7.18 10.10
C LYS A 169 19.80 -7.91 10.11
N ILE A 170 20.56 -7.87 9.01
CA ILE A 170 21.85 -8.58 8.89
C ILE A 170 23.00 -7.78 9.56
N HIS A 171 22.78 -6.49 9.83
CA HIS A 171 23.76 -5.58 10.44
C HIS A 171 23.34 -5.00 11.80
N GLN A 172 22.39 -5.63 12.50
CA GLN A 172 22.13 -5.43 13.93
C GLN A 172 22.54 -6.67 14.71
#